data_AF-A0A933RHK9-F1
#
_entry.id   AF-A0A933RHK9-F1
#
_cell.length_a   1.000
_cell.length_b   1.000
_cell.length_c   1.000
_cell.angle_alpha   90.00
_cell.angle_beta   90.00
_cell.angle_gamma   90.00
#
_symmetry.space_group_name_H-M   'P 1'
#
loop_
_entity.id
_entity.type
_entity.pdbx_description
1 polymer ?
#
loop_
_entity_poly.entity_id
_entity_poly.type
_entity_poly.pdbx_seq_one_letter_code
_entity_poly.pdbx_strand_id
1 'polypeptide(L)'
;MPEVTPRAVRRIGHKGADHIAPGNTIASFEAALAHDVDMIEFDVLPENVDGTGRLFLAHDYKVLRRGGAITLEEGLDHFATDAYADVELDVDLKLAGYEERVIAALRERG
;
A
#
# COMPACT_ATOMS: atom_id res chain seq x y z
N MET A 1 9.25 -27.38 8.06
CA MET A 1 8.39 -26.18 8.26
C MET A 1 6.97 -26.69 8.40
N PRO A 2 6.18 -26.21 9.36
CA PRO A 2 4.79 -26.65 9.46
C PRO A 2 4.04 -26.22 8.20
N GLU A 3 3.20 -27.10 7.70
CA GLU A 3 2.36 -26.86 6.53
C GLU A 3 1.27 -25.84 6.91
N VAL A 4 1.35 -24.64 6.33
CA VAL A 4 0.33 -23.60 6.53
C VAL A 4 -0.88 -23.98 5.68
N THR A 5 -1.92 -24.51 6.32
CA THR A 5 -3.21 -24.72 5.65
C THR A 5 -3.78 -23.34 5.26
N PRO A 6 -4.13 -23.11 3.97
CA PRO A 6 -4.70 -21.84 3.56
C PRO A 6 -5.95 -21.52 4.37
N ARG A 7 -6.06 -20.29 4.86
CA ARG A 7 -7.30 -19.82 5.50
C ARG A 7 -8.44 -19.88 4.50
N ALA A 8 -9.64 -20.24 4.96
CA ALA A 8 -10.84 -20.27 4.12
C ALA A 8 -11.25 -18.87 3.60
N VAL A 9 -10.79 -17.81 4.27
CA VAL A 9 -10.97 -16.41 3.89
C VAL A 9 -9.65 -15.65 4.05
N ARG A 10 -9.38 -14.71 3.14
CA ARG A 10 -8.23 -13.81 3.24
C ARG A 10 -8.56 -12.59 4.09
N ARG A 11 -7.62 -12.19 4.94
CA ARG A 11 -7.65 -10.98 5.76
C ARG A 11 -6.86 -9.91 5.04
N ILE A 12 -7.53 -8.83 4.67
CA ILE A 12 -6.92 -7.70 3.99
C ILE A 12 -6.86 -6.53 4.97
N GLY A 13 -5.66 -6.01 5.20
CA GLY A 13 -5.47 -4.75 5.91
C GLY A 13 -5.85 -3.58 5.01
N HIS A 14 -7.07 -3.05 5.16
CA HIS A 14 -7.52 -1.86 4.45
C HIS A 14 -6.74 -0.60 4.88
N LYS A 15 -6.01 -0.02 3.93
CA LYS A 15 -5.03 1.06 4.08
C LYS A 15 -3.95 0.70 5.10
N GLY A 16 -3.59 -0.58 5.18
CA GLY A 16 -2.95 -1.19 6.35
C GLY A 16 -3.98 -1.49 7.44
N ALA A 17 -3.80 -0.96 8.64
CA ALA A 17 -4.76 -1.08 9.73
C ALA A 17 -5.30 0.30 10.14
N ASP A 18 -6.09 0.94 9.28
CA ASP A 18 -6.59 2.33 9.45
C ASP A 18 -7.35 2.57 10.77
N HIS A 19 -7.93 1.52 11.35
CA HIS A 19 -8.60 1.60 12.66
C HIS A 19 -7.62 1.61 13.86
N ILE A 20 -6.35 1.29 13.65
CA ILE A 20 -5.30 1.22 14.69
C ILE A 20 -4.33 2.39 14.55
N ALA A 21 -3.87 2.67 13.32
CA ALA A 21 -2.99 3.79 13.00
C ALA A 21 -3.47 4.46 11.70
N PRO A 22 -3.16 5.75 11.46
CA PRO A 22 -3.62 6.45 10.27
C PRO A 22 -3.29 5.67 8.99
N GLY A 23 -4.30 5.38 8.16
CA GLY A 23 -4.16 4.55 6.97
C GLY A 23 -3.22 5.16 5.93
N ASN A 24 -2.68 4.29 5.06
CA ASN A 24 -1.64 4.61 4.07
C ASN A 24 -0.36 5.16 4.70
N THR A 25 0.01 4.67 5.89
CA THR A 25 1.26 5.03 6.56
C THR A 25 2.04 3.79 6.95
N ILE A 26 3.34 3.95 7.14
CA ILE A 26 4.22 2.90 7.66
C ILE A 26 3.65 2.29 8.95
N ALA A 27 3.17 3.13 9.86
CA ALA A 27 2.58 2.66 11.12
C ALA A 27 1.31 1.82 10.92
N SER A 28 0.48 2.12 9.92
CA SER A 28 -0.70 1.29 9.62
C SER A 28 -0.30 -0.03 8.95
N PHE A 29 0.77 -0.07 8.17
CA PHE A 29 1.29 -1.30 7.57
C PHE A 29 1.96 -2.21 8.59
N GLU A 30 2.75 -1.66 9.51
CA GLU A 30 3.33 -2.40 10.63
C GLU A 30 2.24 -2.96 11.55
N ALA A 31 1.20 -2.17 11.84
CA ALA A 31 0.06 -2.63 12.62
C ALA A 31 -0.71 -3.76 11.92
N ALA A 32 -0.89 -3.68 10.60
CA ALA A 32 -1.52 -4.76 9.83
C ALA A 32 -0.70 -6.05 9.90
N LEU A 33 0.62 -5.94 9.70
CA LEU A 33 1.55 -7.07 9.80
C LEU A 33 1.50 -7.74 11.18
N ALA A 34 1.45 -6.94 12.26
CA ALA A 34 1.34 -7.43 13.63
C ALA A 34 0.02 -8.18 13.93
N HIS A 35 -0.97 -8.10 13.03
CA HIS A 35 -2.26 -8.79 13.13
C HIS A 35 -2.42 -9.93 12.11
N ASP A 36 -1.32 -10.41 11.53
CA ASP A 36 -1.26 -11.57 10.63
C ASP A 36 -2.23 -11.46 9.45
N VAL A 37 -2.32 -10.29 8.82
CA VAL A 37 -3.06 -10.12 7.56
C VAL A 37 -2.41 -10.94 6.46
N ASP A 38 -3.22 -11.47 5.54
CA ASP A 38 -2.72 -12.20 4.37
C ASP A 38 -2.30 -11.22 3.25
N MET A 39 -2.84 -10.01 3.28
CA MET A 39 -2.64 -8.98 2.27
C MET A 39 -2.79 -7.59 2.89
N ILE A 40 -2.07 -6.60 2.37
CA ILE A 40 -2.22 -5.18 2.73
C ILE A 40 -2.73 -4.42 1.52
N GLU A 41 -3.83 -3.70 1.70
CA GLU A 41 -4.34 -2.74 0.73
C GLU A 41 -3.79 -1.35 1.01
N PHE A 42 -3.48 -0.61 -0.04
CA PHE A 42 -3.15 0.81 0.03
C PHE A 42 -3.60 1.56 -1.23
N ASP A 43 -3.94 2.84 -1.04
CA ASP A 43 -4.40 3.73 -2.09
C ASP A 43 -3.20 4.39 -2.79
N VAL A 44 -3.18 4.43 -4.13
CA VAL A 44 -2.24 5.24 -4.90
C VAL A 44 -2.98 6.41 -5.55
N LEU A 45 -2.41 7.61 -5.44
CA LEU A 45 -2.94 8.81 -6.07
C LEU A 45 -1.82 9.65 -6.68
N PRO A 46 -1.98 10.11 -7.94
CA PRO A 46 -1.04 11.04 -8.56
C PRO A 46 -1.19 12.44 -7.97
N GLU A 47 -0.07 13.17 -7.91
CA GLU A 47 0.03 14.56 -7.46
C GLU A 47 -0.97 15.46 -8.21
N ASN A 48 -1.19 15.19 -9.50
CA ASN A 48 -2.11 15.93 -10.35
C ASN A 48 -3.27 15.05 -10.85
N VAL A 49 -4.45 15.66 -11.01
CA VAL A 49 -5.69 14.98 -11.44
C VAL A 49 -5.60 14.40 -12.85
N ASP A 50 -4.72 14.94 -13.69
CA ASP A 50 -4.46 14.44 -15.04
C ASP A 50 -3.57 13.19 -15.07
N GLY A 51 -3.22 12.64 -13.91
CA GLY A 51 -2.36 11.47 -13.81
C GLY A 51 -0.87 11.79 -13.86
N THR A 52 -0.46 13.06 -13.88
CA THR A 52 0.96 13.46 -13.89
C THR A 52 1.52 13.73 -12.50
N GLY A 53 2.83 14.02 -12.42
CA GLY A 53 3.52 14.28 -11.17
C GLY A 53 3.88 13.01 -10.39
N ARG A 54 4.27 13.18 -9.12
CA ARG A 54 4.64 12.05 -8.25
C ARG A 54 3.44 11.18 -7.88
N LEU A 55 3.70 9.95 -7.47
CA LEU A 55 2.71 9.03 -6.94
C LEU A 55 2.82 8.98 -5.42
N PHE A 56 1.68 9.01 -4.73
CA PHE A 56 1.61 9.04 -3.28
C PHE A 56 0.67 7.97 -2.76
N LEU A 57 0.93 7.52 -1.53
CA LEU A 57 -0.02 6.70 -0.79
C LEU A 57 -1.08 7.59 -0.15
N ALA A 58 -2.22 7.74 -0.83
CA ALA A 58 -3.29 8.63 -0.40
C ALA A 58 -4.63 8.27 -1.05
N HIS A 59 -5.68 8.27 -0.23
CA HIS A 59 -7.04 8.01 -0.71
C HIS A 59 -7.65 9.14 -1.55
N ASP A 60 -7.29 10.40 -1.26
CA ASP A 60 -7.84 11.57 -1.93
C ASP A 60 -6.92 12.81 -1.84
N TYR A 61 -7.25 13.84 -2.63
CA TYR A 61 -6.52 15.10 -2.63
C TYR A 61 -6.66 15.93 -1.34
N LYS A 62 -7.63 15.64 -0.46
CA LYS A 62 -7.69 16.30 0.86
C LYS A 62 -6.54 15.78 1.73
N VAL A 63 -6.21 14.50 1.66
CA VAL A 63 -5.04 13.91 2.31
C VAL A 63 -3.76 14.55 1.78
N LEU A 64 -3.56 14.59 0.46
CA LEU A 64 -2.36 15.21 -0.12
C LEU A 64 -2.18 16.68 0.29
N ARG A 65 -3.26 17.47 0.29
CA ARG A 65 -3.20 18.88 0.71
C ARG A 65 -2.88 19.08 2.19
N ARG A 66 -3.16 18.10 3.06
CA ARG A 66 -2.76 18.15 4.48
C ARG A 66 -1.26 17.92 4.65
N GLY A 67 -0.60 17.29 3.67
CA GLY A 67 0.80 16.92 3.71
C GLY A 67 1.08 15.67 4.53
N GLY A 68 2.30 15.15 4.42
CA GLY A 68 2.77 13.98 5.17
C GLY A 68 2.42 12.61 4.56
N ALA A 69 1.74 12.58 3.41
CA ALA A 69 1.60 11.35 2.63
C ALA A 69 2.97 10.94 2.08
N ILE A 70 3.31 9.66 2.24
CA ILE A 70 4.55 9.09 1.69
C ILE A 70 4.39 8.84 0.19
N THR A 71 5.50 8.82 -0.54
CA THR A 71 5.46 8.47 -1.97
C THR A 71 5.21 6.99 -2.17
N LEU A 72 4.81 6.61 -3.39
CA LEU A 72 4.69 5.20 -3.75
C LEU A 72 6.03 4.47 -3.56
N GLU A 73 7.13 5.10 -3.96
CA GLU A 73 8.48 4.54 -3.83
C GLU A 73 8.85 4.29 -2.36
N GLU A 74 8.60 5.25 -1.48
CA GLU A 74 8.83 5.09 -0.03
C GLU A 74 8.00 3.95 0.56
N GLY A 75 6.74 3.82 0.14
CA GLY A 75 5.86 2.72 0.56
C GLY A 75 6.34 1.36 0.06
N LEU A 76 6.70 1.26 -1.22
CA LEU A 76 7.18 0.01 -1.81
C LEU A 76 8.57 -0.38 -1.27
N ASP A 77 9.45 0.58 -1.00
CA ASP A 77 10.75 0.32 -0.36
C ASP A 77 10.57 -0.31 1.03
N HIS A 78 9.52 0.08 1.76
CA HIS A 78 9.16 -0.53 3.05
C HIS A 78 8.61 -1.96 2.89
N PHE A 79 7.74 -2.18 1.91
CA PHE A 79 7.19 -3.51 1.61
C PHE A 79 8.24 -4.48 1.03
N ALA A 80 9.32 -3.99 0.42
CA ALA A 80 10.39 -4.83 -0.11
C ALA A 80 11.29 -5.46 0.98
N THR A 81 11.03 -5.20 2.25
CA THR A 81 11.76 -5.82 3.37
C THR A 81 11.29 -7.25 3.65
N ASP A 82 12.18 -8.08 4.20
CA ASP A 82 11.88 -9.49 4.53
C ASP A 82 10.67 -9.67 5.44
N ALA A 83 10.30 -8.64 6.21
CA ALA A 83 9.14 -8.65 7.11
C ALA A 83 7.80 -8.85 6.37
N TYR A 84 7.74 -8.50 5.08
CA TYR A 84 6.52 -8.57 4.26
C TYR A 84 6.57 -9.66 3.19
N ALA A 85 7.59 -10.54 3.20
CA ALA A 85 7.81 -11.53 2.13
C ALA A 85 6.61 -12.49 1.90
N ASP A 86 5.81 -12.74 2.93
CA ASP A 86 4.62 -13.60 2.88
C ASP A 86 3.30 -12.81 2.82
N VAL A 87 3.35 -11.49 2.67
CA VAL A 87 2.17 -10.60 2.61
C VAL A 87 1.95 -10.14 1.17
N GLU A 88 0.75 -10.40 0.64
CA GLU A 88 0.38 -9.89 -0.69
C GLU A 88 0.03 -8.40 -0.65
N LEU A 89 0.15 -7.70 -1.77
CA LEU A 89 -0.23 -6.28 -1.90
C LEU A 89 -1.49 -6.15 -2.76
N ASP A 90 -2.46 -5.40 -2.26
CA ASP A 90 -3.64 -4.92 -3.01
C ASP A 90 -3.47 -3.42 -3.27
N VAL A 91 -3.42 -3.03 -4.54
CA VAL A 91 -3.05 -1.66 -4.94
C VAL A 91 -4.28 -0.97 -5.52
N ASP A 92 -4.92 -0.10 -4.73
CA ASP A 92 -6.12 0.65 -5.16
C ASP A 92 -5.72 1.93 -5.91
N LEU A 93 -5.99 1.96 -7.21
CA LEU A 93 -5.73 3.13 -8.06
C LEU A 93 -6.92 4.08 -8.05
N LYS A 94 -6.78 5.25 -7.43
CA LYS A 94 -7.91 6.18 -7.22
C LYS A 94 -8.38 6.91 -8.48
N LEU A 95 -7.58 6.90 -9.53
CA LEU A 95 -7.88 7.46 -10.85
C LEU A 95 -7.33 6.52 -11.92
N ALA A 96 -7.76 6.70 -13.17
CA ALA A 96 -7.17 6.03 -14.32
C ALA A 96 -6.00 6.86 -14.91
N GLY A 97 -5.14 6.23 -15.71
CA GLY A 97 -4.17 6.89 -16.59
C GLY A 97 -2.72 6.96 -16.08
N TYR A 98 -2.40 6.27 -14.98
CA TYR A 98 -1.03 6.17 -14.45
C TYR A 98 -0.62 4.74 -14.08
N GLU A 99 -1.39 3.75 -14.53
CA GLU A 99 -1.25 2.32 -14.24
C GLU A 99 0.16 1.82 -14.62
N GLU A 100 0.66 2.20 -15.80
CA GLU A 100 1.99 1.79 -16.28
C GLU A 100 3.11 2.23 -15.33
N ARG A 101 2.97 3.40 -14.70
CA ARG A 101 3.97 3.92 -13.76
C ARG A 101 3.95 3.16 -12.44
N VAL A 102 2.76 2.76 -11.97
CA VAL A 102 2.63 1.90 -10.78
C VAL A 102 3.23 0.53 -11.06
N ILE A 103 2.93 -0.06 -12.22
CA ILE A 103 3.50 -1.35 -12.64
C ILE A 103 5.03 -1.25 -12.74
N ALA A 104 5.58 -0.16 -13.28
CA ALA A 104 7.01 0.06 -13.33
C ALA A 104 7.63 0.12 -11.93
N ALA A 105 7.04 0.91 -11.02
CA ALA A 105 7.52 1.03 -9.64
C ALA A 105 7.51 -0.31 -8.88
N LEU A 106 6.46 -1.13 -9.09
CA LEU A 106 6.37 -2.49 -8.54
C LEU A 106 7.48 -3.40 -9.09
N ARG A 107 7.64 -3.46 -10.42
CA ARG A 107 8.66 -4.28 -11.09
C ARG A 107 10.09 -3.92 -10.68
N GLU A 108 10.35 -2.66 -10.38
CA GLU A 108 11.66 -2.21 -9.88
C GLU A 108 12.01 -2.78 -8.50
N ARG A 109 11.02 -3.25 -7.74
CA ARG A 109 11.15 -3.63 -6.32
C ARG A 109 10.80 -5.08 -6.00
N GLY A 110 10.31 -5.86 -6.98
CA GLY A 110 10.09 -7.31 -6.86
C GLY A 110 8.83 -7.77 -7.58
#